data_AF-A0A259PJ29-F1
#
_entry.id   AF-A0A259PJ29-F1
#
_cell.length_a   1.000
_cell.length_b   1.000
_cell.length_c   1.000
_cell.angle_alpha   90.00
_cell.angle_beta   90.00
_cell.angle_gamma   90.00
#
_symmetry.space_group_name_H-M   'P 1'
#
loop_
_entity.id
_entity.type
_entity.pdbx_description
1 polymer ?
#
loop_
_entity_poly.entity_id
_entity_poly.type
_entity_poly.pdbx_seq_one_letter_code
_entity_poly.pdbx_strand_id
1 'polypeptide(L)'
;KVSLAWSTTGQMGFMLLECGLGLYSLAMLHLVAHSLYKAHAFLASGSGVDAFRSPNIHMNSHGFQPLRLLAALALGAMLALGIGSMFRVYWGGTPALLGVGVVLAVAVSQLVLQATAVLRPFPAAIRAGGLSALLCVAYFSLHALFERVLASSVVPVTEHVQAAYMVLVPIVGAMFLALLLVQQFLQWARSPARLRLYVHLYNGLYIDVYITRLLQSLWPAPTQKANQPQGV
;
A
#
# COMPACT_ATOMS: atom_id res chain seq x y z
N LYS A 1 12.01 13.59 -4.71
CA LYS A 1 11.02 14.13 -5.69
C LYS A 1 10.31 12.98 -6.42
N VAL A 2 11.04 12.11 -7.12
CA VAL A 2 10.49 10.96 -7.85
C VAL A 2 9.74 9.96 -6.95
N SER A 3 10.29 9.62 -5.76
CA SER A 3 9.64 8.69 -4.81
C SER A 3 8.25 9.15 -4.31
N LEU A 4 8.06 10.46 -4.14
CA LEU A 4 6.77 11.01 -3.69
C LEU A 4 5.70 10.85 -4.77
N ALA A 5 6.07 11.08 -6.04
CA ALA A 5 5.18 10.89 -7.18
C ALA A 5 4.73 9.43 -7.29
N TRP A 6 5.68 8.48 -7.24
CA TRP A 6 5.35 7.04 -7.30
C TRP A 6 4.47 6.58 -6.13
N SER A 7 4.69 7.11 -4.92
CA SER A 7 3.82 6.77 -3.78
C SER A 7 2.38 7.27 -3.96
N THR A 8 2.21 8.46 -4.55
CA THR A 8 0.88 9.01 -4.84
C THR A 8 0.20 8.23 -5.97
N THR A 9 0.95 7.87 -7.02
CA THR A 9 0.43 7.00 -8.11
C THR A 9 0.00 5.64 -7.57
N GLY A 10 0.75 5.05 -6.64
CA GLY A 10 0.36 3.80 -5.98
C GLY A 10 -0.92 3.93 -5.14
N GLN A 11 -1.02 4.97 -4.31
CA GLN A 11 -2.20 5.23 -3.46
C GLN A 11 -3.45 5.53 -4.29
N MET A 12 -3.35 6.42 -5.28
CA MET A 12 -4.45 6.74 -6.18
C MET A 12 -4.81 5.55 -7.08
N GLY A 13 -3.81 4.78 -7.55
CA GLY A 13 -4.04 3.57 -8.33
C GLY A 13 -4.79 2.49 -7.56
N PHE A 14 -4.52 2.35 -6.25
CA PHE A 14 -5.28 1.45 -5.41
C PHE A 14 -6.72 1.94 -5.16
N MET A 15 -6.93 3.25 -4.97
CA MET A 15 -8.30 3.81 -4.91
C MET A 15 -9.06 3.57 -6.23
N LEU A 16 -8.41 3.70 -7.38
CA LEU A 16 -9.02 3.38 -8.68
C LEU A 16 -9.39 1.89 -8.79
N LEU A 17 -8.56 1.00 -8.25
CA LEU A 17 -8.86 -0.42 -8.16
C LEU A 17 -10.06 -0.70 -7.23
N GLU A 18 -10.15 -0.03 -6.08
CA GLU A 18 -11.31 -0.13 -5.17
C GLU A 18 -12.60 0.32 -5.89
N CYS A 19 -12.56 1.44 -6.61
CA CYS A 19 -13.67 1.91 -7.43
C CYS A 19 -14.01 0.94 -8.58
N GLY A 20 -13.00 0.38 -9.25
CA GLY A 20 -13.19 -0.60 -10.33
C GLY A 20 -13.80 -1.93 -9.85
N LEU A 21 -13.58 -2.29 -8.59
CA LEU A 21 -14.23 -3.42 -7.92
C LEU A 21 -15.64 -3.09 -7.42
N GLY A 22 -16.12 -1.85 -7.56
CA GLY A 22 -17.41 -1.41 -7.02
C GLY A 22 -17.42 -1.20 -5.50
N LEU A 23 -16.25 -1.13 -4.88
CA LEU A 23 -16.09 -0.98 -3.42
C LEU A 23 -16.07 0.51 -3.03
N TYR A 24 -17.11 1.25 -3.40
CA TYR A 24 -17.16 2.71 -3.24
C TYR A 24 -17.05 3.17 -1.77
N SER A 25 -17.66 2.42 -0.85
CA SER A 25 -17.55 2.66 0.60
C SER A 25 -16.09 2.61 1.07
N LEU A 26 -15.30 1.67 0.54
CA LEU A 26 -13.88 1.54 0.85
C LEU A 26 -13.05 2.60 0.17
N ALA A 27 -13.31 2.91 -1.10
CA ALA A 27 -12.60 3.97 -1.80
C ALA A 27 -12.77 5.34 -1.10
N MET A 28 -13.98 5.65 -0.61
CA MET A 28 -14.21 6.87 0.17
C MET A 28 -13.56 6.81 1.55
N LEU A 29 -13.63 5.69 2.25
CA LEU A 29 -12.89 5.50 3.50
C LEU A 29 -11.39 5.72 3.29
N HIS A 30 -10.83 5.17 2.20
CA HIS A 30 -9.43 5.34 1.82
C HIS A 30 -9.14 6.83 1.59
N LEU A 31 -9.95 7.52 0.78
CA LEU A 31 -9.77 8.94 0.49
C LEU A 31 -9.73 9.79 1.75
N VAL A 32 -10.65 9.55 2.69
CA VAL A 32 -10.68 10.23 3.99
C VAL A 32 -9.44 9.90 4.82
N ALA A 33 -9.10 8.61 4.96
CA ALA A 33 -7.94 8.17 5.72
C ALA A 33 -6.62 8.76 5.17
N HIS A 34 -6.47 8.77 3.85
CA HIS A 34 -5.33 9.35 3.15
C HIS A 34 -5.25 10.87 3.31
N SER A 35 -6.40 11.57 3.30
CA SER A 35 -6.46 13.01 3.54
C SER A 35 -6.08 13.36 4.99
N LEU A 36 -6.59 12.59 5.96
CA LEU A 36 -6.23 12.73 7.38
C LEU A 36 -4.75 12.46 7.62
N TYR A 37 -4.18 11.42 6.99
CA TYR A 37 -2.75 11.13 7.06
C TYR A 37 -1.91 12.30 6.54
N LYS A 38 -2.29 12.89 5.40
CA LYS A 38 -1.60 14.06 4.85
C LYS A 38 -1.75 15.30 5.72
N ALA A 39 -2.93 15.55 6.28
CA ALA A 39 -3.16 16.66 7.22
C ALA A 39 -2.30 16.49 8.49
N HIS A 40 -2.25 15.28 9.04
CA HIS A 40 -1.38 14.94 10.17
C HIS A 40 0.09 15.17 9.83
N ALA A 41 0.57 14.72 8.66
CA ALA A 41 1.95 14.93 8.23
C ALA A 41 2.28 16.43 8.07
N PHE A 42 1.33 17.23 7.58
CA PHE A 42 1.49 18.68 7.47
C PHE A 42 1.58 19.35 8.85
N LEU A 43 0.68 19.02 9.78
CA LEU A 43 0.70 19.56 11.15
C LEU A 43 1.93 19.11 11.95
N ALA A 44 2.36 17.85 11.78
CA ALA A 44 3.56 17.31 12.41
C ALA A 44 4.87 17.85 11.82
N SER A 45 4.86 18.42 10.61
CA SER A 45 6.05 19.04 10.02
C SER A 45 6.52 20.29 10.81
N GLY A 46 5.60 20.93 11.55
CA GLY A 46 5.91 22.04 12.46
C GLY A 46 6.67 21.64 13.72
N SER A 47 6.57 20.38 14.16
CA SER A 47 7.35 19.80 15.27
C SER A 47 8.51 18.92 14.80
N GLY A 48 8.80 18.92 13.49
CA GLY A 48 9.73 17.99 12.83
C GLY A 48 11.18 18.03 13.33
N VAL A 49 11.58 19.06 14.08
CA VAL A 49 12.94 19.19 14.65
C VAL A 49 13.26 18.04 15.61
N ASP A 50 12.28 17.49 16.33
CA ASP A 50 12.50 16.38 17.26
C ASP A 50 12.58 15.01 16.57
N ALA A 51 11.96 14.86 15.39
CA ALA A 51 11.98 13.61 14.63
C ALA A 51 13.37 13.31 14.00
N PHE A 52 14.14 14.34 13.68
CA PHE A 52 15.53 14.21 13.19
C PHE A 52 16.52 13.76 14.27
N ARG A 53 16.13 13.76 15.55
CA ARG A 53 16.95 13.30 16.68
C ARG A 53 16.74 11.82 17.00
N SER A 54 15.78 11.15 16.36
CA SER A 54 15.57 9.72 16.54
C SER A 54 16.78 8.94 16.00
N PRO A 55 17.37 8.03 16.79
CA PRO A 55 18.56 7.30 16.36
C PRO A 55 18.22 6.52 15.08
N ASN A 56 19.06 6.66 14.07
CA ASN A 56 18.99 5.87 12.84
C ASN A 56 18.86 4.40 13.24
N ILE A 57 17.65 3.86 13.11
CA ILE A 57 17.39 2.45 13.35
C ILE A 57 18.08 1.72 12.21
N HIS A 58 19.27 1.22 12.47
CA HIS A 58 19.93 0.29 11.57
C HIS A 58 19.03 -0.93 11.42
N MET A 59 18.34 -1.01 10.28
CA MET A 59 17.61 -2.21 9.89
C MET A 59 18.64 -3.31 9.67
N ASN A 60 18.87 -4.14 10.69
CA ASN A 60 19.64 -5.36 10.53
C ASN A 60 18.86 -6.26 9.57
N SER A 61 19.34 -6.32 8.33
CA SER A 61 18.85 -7.24 7.31
C SER A 61 19.19 -8.68 7.75
N HIS A 62 18.31 -9.25 8.57
CA HIS A 62 18.24 -10.69 8.75
C HIS A 62 17.83 -11.30 7.41
N GLY A 63 18.54 -12.35 6.96
CA GLY A 63 18.34 -12.98 5.66
C GLY A 63 16.92 -13.52 5.42
N PHE A 64 16.67 -14.01 4.21
CA PHE A 64 15.38 -14.59 3.80
C PHE A 64 14.94 -15.71 4.75
N GLN A 65 13.92 -15.43 5.56
CA GLN A 65 13.32 -16.41 6.49
C GLN A 65 11.92 -16.75 5.99
N PRO A 66 11.77 -17.78 5.14
CA PRO A 66 10.47 -18.15 4.57
C PRO A 66 9.46 -18.47 5.67
N LEU A 67 9.91 -19.08 6.76
CA LEU A 67 9.07 -19.38 7.92
C LEU A 67 8.49 -18.11 8.56
N ARG A 68 9.26 -17.01 8.61
CA ARG A 68 8.79 -15.73 9.14
C ARG A 68 7.75 -15.09 8.23
N LEU A 69 7.97 -15.15 6.92
CA LEU A 69 7.00 -14.69 5.92
C LEU A 69 5.69 -15.48 6.02
N LEU A 70 5.77 -16.81 6.08
CA LEU A 70 4.61 -17.67 6.22
C LEU A 70 3.87 -17.43 7.54
N ALA A 71 4.59 -17.27 8.65
CA ALA A 71 3.97 -16.95 9.94
C ALA A 71 3.26 -15.58 9.93
N ALA A 72 3.88 -14.57 9.32
CA ALA A 72 3.26 -13.25 9.18
C ALA A 72 2.03 -13.30 8.27
N LEU A 73 2.10 -14.05 7.16
CA LEU A 73 0.98 -14.27 6.24
C LEU A 73 -0.18 -15.00 6.92
N ALA A 74 0.14 -16.07 7.66
CA ALA A 74 -0.85 -16.84 8.41
C ALA A 74 -1.52 -15.98 9.49
N LEU A 75 -0.75 -15.19 10.24
CA LEU A 75 -1.30 -14.26 11.23
C LEU A 75 -2.17 -13.18 10.58
N GLY A 76 -1.71 -12.59 9.48
CA GLY A 76 -2.48 -11.58 8.74
C GLY A 76 -3.79 -12.13 8.19
N ALA A 77 -3.76 -13.31 7.59
CA ALA A 77 -4.95 -14.01 7.12
C ALA A 77 -5.90 -14.37 8.28
N MET A 78 -5.36 -14.89 9.38
CA MET A 78 -6.13 -15.22 10.57
C MET A 78 -6.85 -14.00 11.15
N LEU A 79 -6.16 -12.86 11.28
CA LEU A 79 -6.73 -11.62 11.78
C LEU A 79 -7.76 -11.04 10.80
N ALA A 80 -7.46 -10.98 9.51
CA ALA A 80 -8.36 -10.41 8.50
C ALA A 80 -9.64 -11.24 8.31
N LEU A 81 -9.51 -12.58 8.27
CA LEU A 81 -10.64 -13.49 8.15
C LEU A 81 -11.41 -13.60 9.48
N GLY A 82 -10.69 -13.72 10.59
CA GLY A 82 -11.27 -13.86 11.93
C GLY A 82 -12.02 -12.61 12.38
N ILE A 83 -11.45 -11.42 12.22
CA ILE A 83 -12.14 -10.18 12.60
C ILE A 83 -13.22 -9.85 11.57
N GLY A 84 -12.95 -10.00 10.27
CA GLY A 84 -13.96 -9.73 9.24
C GLY A 84 -15.19 -10.67 9.32
N SER A 85 -15.02 -11.90 9.81
CA SER A 85 -16.15 -12.80 10.09
C SER A 85 -17.04 -12.30 11.21
N MET A 86 -16.46 -11.75 12.29
CA MET A 86 -17.21 -11.15 13.41
C MET A 86 -18.07 -9.96 12.97
N PHE A 87 -17.59 -9.20 12.00
CA PHE A 87 -18.34 -8.09 11.39
C PHE A 87 -19.35 -8.55 10.32
N ARG A 88 -19.54 -9.88 10.14
CA ARG A 88 -20.43 -10.50 9.14
C ARG A 88 -20.15 -10.08 7.70
N VAL A 89 -18.92 -9.64 7.41
CA VAL A 89 -18.53 -9.12 6.08
C VAL A 89 -18.62 -10.22 5.02
N TYR A 90 -18.17 -11.43 5.36
CA TYR A 90 -18.03 -12.52 4.39
C TYR A 90 -19.25 -13.46 4.30
N TRP A 91 -20.12 -13.48 5.32
CA TRP A 91 -21.25 -14.42 5.40
C TRP A 91 -22.54 -13.91 4.73
N GLY A 92 -22.52 -12.70 4.18
CA GLY A 92 -23.65 -12.13 3.43
C GLY A 92 -23.29 -11.00 2.48
N GLY A 93 -21.98 -10.75 2.26
CA GLY A 93 -21.48 -9.69 1.39
C GLY A 93 -21.16 -10.18 -0.03
N THR A 94 -20.91 -9.23 -0.93
CA THR A 94 -20.45 -9.51 -2.29
C THR A 94 -19.07 -10.21 -2.28
N PRO A 95 -18.77 -11.09 -3.26
CA PRO A 95 -17.45 -11.74 -3.36
C PRO A 95 -16.27 -10.75 -3.42
N ALA A 96 -16.51 -9.51 -3.86
CA ALA A 96 -15.53 -8.43 -3.87
C ALA A 96 -14.95 -8.14 -2.47
N LEU A 97 -15.73 -8.31 -1.40
CA LEU A 97 -15.27 -8.11 -0.02
C LEU A 97 -14.24 -9.17 0.42
N LEU A 98 -14.24 -10.36 -0.20
CA LEU A 98 -13.17 -11.34 0.02
C LEU A 98 -11.83 -10.83 -0.50
N GLY A 99 -11.83 -10.12 -1.63
CA GLY A 99 -10.62 -9.48 -2.18
C GLY A 99 -10.03 -8.46 -1.22
N VAL A 100 -10.88 -7.68 -0.56
CA VAL A 100 -10.47 -6.74 0.49
C VAL A 100 -9.82 -7.46 1.66
N GLY A 101 -10.40 -8.57 2.11
CA GLY A 101 -9.83 -9.40 3.16
C GLY A 101 -8.43 -9.91 2.82
N VAL A 102 -8.20 -10.30 1.56
CA VAL A 102 -6.87 -10.73 1.07
C VAL A 102 -5.88 -9.57 1.06
N VAL A 103 -6.27 -8.40 0.55
CA VAL A 103 -5.41 -7.22 0.54
C VAL A 103 -5.06 -6.79 1.96
N LEU A 104 -6.04 -6.80 2.88
CA LEU A 104 -5.82 -6.49 4.29
C LEU A 104 -4.90 -7.52 4.95
N ALA A 105 -5.05 -8.81 4.64
CA ALA A 105 -4.15 -9.84 5.14
C ALA A 105 -2.71 -9.59 4.70
N VAL A 106 -2.48 -9.23 3.42
CA VAL A 106 -1.15 -8.86 2.91
C VAL A 106 -0.61 -7.61 3.62
N ALA A 107 -1.43 -6.57 3.80
CA ALA A 107 -1.03 -5.33 4.49
C ALA A 107 -0.64 -5.59 5.95
N VAL A 108 -1.42 -6.37 6.68
CA VAL A 108 -1.13 -6.77 8.07
C VAL A 108 0.15 -7.60 8.15
N SER A 109 0.34 -8.51 7.19
CA SER A 109 1.57 -9.31 7.11
C SER A 109 2.81 -8.43 6.96
N GLN A 110 2.72 -7.38 6.14
CA GLN A 110 3.81 -6.41 5.99
C GLN A 110 4.08 -5.64 7.29
N LEU A 111 3.06 -5.22 8.02
CA LEU A 111 3.21 -4.55 9.30
C LEU A 111 3.94 -5.44 10.32
N VAL A 112 3.55 -6.72 10.39
CA VAL A 112 4.20 -7.71 11.28
C VAL A 112 5.65 -7.95 10.88
N LEU A 113 5.93 -8.09 9.59
CA LEU A 113 7.30 -8.28 9.07
C LEU A 113 8.21 -7.09 9.36
N GLN A 114 7.68 -5.86 9.26
CA GLN A 114 8.44 -4.64 9.54
C GLN A 114 8.68 -4.46 11.04
N ALA A 115 7.67 -4.70 11.88
CA ALA A 115 7.80 -4.58 13.34
C ALA A 115 8.79 -5.58 13.94
N THR A 116 8.78 -6.83 13.44
CA THR A 116 9.70 -7.88 13.88
C THR A 116 11.11 -7.74 13.32
N ALA A 117 11.31 -6.90 12.29
CA ALA A 117 12.64 -6.57 11.77
C ALA A 117 13.38 -5.50 12.60
N VAL A 118 12.64 -4.65 13.33
CA VAL A 118 13.20 -3.51 14.08
C VAL A 118 13.40 -3.83 15.57
N LEU A 119 12.56 -4.66 16.17
CA LEU A 119 12.57 -4.97 17.60
C LEU A 119 12.96 -6.44 17.86
N ARG A 120 13.36 -6.77 19.10
CA ARG A 120 13.63 -8.16 19.51
C ARG A 120 12.40 -9.06 19.25
N PRO A 121 12.57 -10.30 18.75
CA PRO A 121 11.51 -11.04 18.05
C PRO A 121 10.22 -11.25 18.84
N PHE A 122 10.32 -11.59 20.13
CA PHE A 122 9.18 -12.03 20.94
C PHE A 122 8.25 -10.89 21.40
N PRO A 123 8.75 -9.84 22.11
CA PRO A 123 7.90 -8.70 22.47
C PRO A 123 7.45 -7.89 21.25
N ALA A 124 8.24 -7.89 20.17
CA ALA A 124 7.86 -7.26 18.91
C ALA A 124 6.66 -7.95 18.26
N ALA A 125 6.65 -9.29 18.23
CA ALA A 125 5.57 -10.06 17.63
C ALA A 125 4.24 -9.83 18.35
N ILE A 126 4.24 -9.77 19.69
CA ILE A 126 3.03 -9.51 20.48
C ILE A 126 2.51 -8.08 20.22
N ARG A 127 3.40 -7.08 20.26
CA ARG A 127 3.01 -5.68 19.97
C ARG A 127 2.51 -5.52 18.55
N ALA A 128 3.21 -6.12 17.58
CA ALA A 128 2.81 -6.10 16.18
C ALA A 128 1.45 -6.77 15.99
N GLY A 129 1.25 -7.96 16.55
CA GLY A 129 -0.03 -8.66 16.52
C GLY A 129 -1.17 -7.85 17.15
N GLY A 130 -0.93 -7.21 18.29
CA GLY A 130 -1.89 -6.33 18.95
C GLY A 130 -2.25 -5.10 18.11
N LEU A 131 -1.25 -4.41 17.54
CA LEU A 131 -1.47 -3.27 16.64
C LEU A 131 -2.18 -3.69 15.34
N SER A 132 -1.83 -4.85 14.80
CA SER A 132 -2.49 -5.44 13.63
C SER A 132 -3.95 -5.78 13.91
N ALA A 133 -4.26 -6.36 15.07
CA ALA A 133 -5.63 -6.64 15.48
C ALA A 133 -6.43 -5.34 15.64
N LEU A 134 -5.84 -4.34 16.31
CA LEU A 134 -6.45 -3.01 16.44
C LEU A 134 -6.73 -2.37 15.08
N LEU A 135 -5.77 -2.44 14.15
CA LEU A 135 -5.92 -1.93 12.79
C LEU A 135 -7.05 -2.64 12.04
N CYS A 136 -7.13 -3.97 12.13
CA CYS A 136 -8.22 -4.75 11.51
C CYS A 136 -9.58 -4.36 12.10
N VAL A 137 -9.70 -4.27 13.43
CA VAL A 137 -10.95 -3.86 14.09
C VAL A 137 -11.35 -2.46 13.65
N ALA A 138 -10.40 -1.51 13.65
CA ALA A 138 -10.66 -0.14 13.21
C ALA A 138 -11.12 -0.13 11.74
N TYR A 139 -10.40 -0.83 10.86
CA TYR A 139 -10.71 -0.91 9.43
C TYR A 139 -12.11 -1.47 9.17
N PHE A 140 -12.45 -2.63 9.75
CA PHE A 140 -13.78 -3.22 9.57
C PHE A 140 -14.89 -2.40 10.22
N SER A 141 -14.63 -1.76 11.36
CA SER A 141 -15.60 -0.87 12.02
C SER A 141 -15.90 0.37 11.17
N LEU A 142 -14.86 1.03 10.66
CA LEU A 142 -14.97 2.18 9.77
C LEU A 142 -15.63 1.80 8.45
N HIS A 143 -15.27 0.65 7.88
CA HIS A 143 -15.93 0.14 6.69
C HIS A 143 -17.43 -0.08 6.91
N ALA A 144 -17.82 -0.74 8.00
CA ALA A 144 -19.23 -0.94 8.35
C ALA A 144 -19.98 0.38 8.58
N LEU A 145 -19.30 1.40 9.14
CA LEU A 145 -19.86 2.73 9.28
C LEU A 145 -20.10 3.39 7.92
N PHE A 146 -19.11 3.37 7.03
CA PHE A 146 -19.22 3.97 5.70
C PHE A 146 -20.28 3.28 4.85
N GLU A 147 -20.36 1.94 4.89
CA GLU A 147 -21.45 1.18 4.26
C GLU A 147 -22.83 1.67 4.71
N ARG A 148 -23.03 1.88 6.02
CA ARG A 148 -24.31 2.39 6.55
C ARG A 148 -24.62 3.82 6.10
N VAL A 149 -23.61 4.68 6.06
CA VAL A 149 -23.76 6.09 5.64
C VAL A 149 -24.06 6.20 4.15
N LEU A 150 -23.47 5.33 3.33
CA LEU A 150 -23.60 5.33 1.87
C LEU A 150 -24.74 4.48 1.33
N ALA A 151 -25.38 3.67 2.17
CA ALA A 151 -26.41 2.73 1.75
C ALA A 151 -27.53 3.39 0.90
N SER A 152 -27.81 4.68 1.14
CA SER A 152 -28.82 5.45 0.39
C SER A 152 -28.30 6.08 -0.92
N SER A 153 -26.99 6.13 -1.12
CA SER A 153 -26.33 6.90 -2.19
C SER A 153 -25.58 6.04 -3.22
N VAL A 154 -25.44 4.73 -2.97
CA VAL A 154 -24.68 3.81 -3.83
C VAL A 154 -25.63 2.83 -4.52
N VAL A 155 -25.46 2.66 -5.83
CA VAL A 155 -26.24 1.71 -6.63
C VAL A 155 -25.86 0.28 -6.23
N PRO A 156 -26.82 -0.59 -5.89
CA PRO A 156 -26.53 -1.98 -5.55
C PRO A 156 -25.94 -2.73 -6.74
N VAL A 157 -24.90 -3.52 -6.47
CA VAL A 157 -24.19 -4.30 -7.49
C VAL A 157 -25.11 -5.38 -8.06
N THR A 158 -25.29 -5.40 -9.38
CA THR A 158 -26.18 -6.33 -10.09
C THR A 158 -25.56 -7.74 -10.23
N GLU A 159 -26.39 -8.77 -10.31
CA GLU A 159 -25.96 -10.18 -10.36
C GLU A 159 -24.99 -10.51 -11.52
N HIS A 160 -25.04 -9.77 -12.64
CA HIS A 160 -24.14 -9.98 -13.78
C HIS A 160 -22.66 -9.70 -13.47
N VAL A 161 -22.37 -8.95 -12.39
CA VAL A 161 -20.99 -8.63 -11.95
C VAL A 161 -20.39 -9.76 -11.11
N GLN A 162 -21.20 -10.68 -10.60
CA GLN A 162 -20.78 -11.73 -9.67
C GLN A 162 -19.83 -12.75 -10.31
N ALA A 163 -20.06 -13.08 -11.58
CA ALA A 163 -19.15 -13.93 -12.37
C ALA A 163 -17.79 -13.26 -12.62
N ALA A 164 -17.78 -11.95 -12.87
CA ALA A 164 -16.54 -11.19 -13.04
C ALA A 164 -15.71 -11.17 -11.75
N TYR A 165 -16.34 -11.06 -10.58
CA TYR A 165 -15.63 -11.08 -9.30
C TYR A 165 -14.93 -12.41 -8.99
N MET A 166 -15.49 -13.55 -9.42
CA MET A 166 -14.83 -14.85 -9.24
C MET A 166 -13.47 -14.92 -9.93
N VAL A 167 -13.27 -14.14 -10.99
CA VAL A 167 -11.99 -14.04 -11.71
C VAL A 167 -11.16 -12.87 -11.19
N LEU A 168 -11.78 -11.72 -10.96
CA LEU A 168 -11.06 -10.49 -10.63
C LEU A 168 -10.48 -10.50 -9.20
N VAL A 169 -11.22 -11.05 -8.22
CA VAL A 169 -10.77 -11.16 -6.83
C VAL A 169 -9.48 -11.98 -6.69
N PRO A 170 -9.36 -13.21 -7.24
CA PRO A 170 -8.12 -13.96 -7.15
C PRO A 170 -6.98 -13.31 -7.94
N ILE A 171 -7.26 -12.63 -9.06
CA ILE A 171 -6.23 -11.87 -9.80
C ILE A 171 -5.66 -10.75 -8.92
N VAL A 172 -6.51 -9.95 -8.27
CA VAL A 172 -6.08 -8.89 -7.36
C VAL A 172 -5.31 -9.48 -6.18
N GLY A 173 -5.81 -10.56 -5.58
CA GLY A 173 -5.12 -11.25 -4.49
C GLY A 173 -3.74 -11.77 -4.89
N ALA A 174 -3.65 -12.43 -6.06
CA ALA A 174 -2.39 -12.92 -6.61
C ALA A 174 -1.43 -11.77 -6.93
N MET A 175 -1.92 -10.64 -7.46
CA MET A 175 -1.12 -9.46 -7.73
C MET A 175 -0.50 -8.89 -6.45
N PHE A 176 -1.29 -8.70 -5.38
CA PHE A 176 -0.77 -8.20 -4.10
C PHE A 176 0.20 -9.17 -3.42
N LEU A 177 -0.06 -10.48 -3.52
CA LEU A 177 0.87 -11.50 -3.05
C LEU A 177 2.17 -11.49 -3.86
N ALA A 178 2.10 -11.37 -5.18
CA ALA A 178 3.27 -11.26 -6.04
C ALA A 178 4.08 -10.00 -5.71
N LEU A 179 3.42 -8.85 -5.52
CA LEU A 179 4.08 -7.61 -5.08
C LEU A 179 4.78 -7.79 -3.73
N LEU A 180 4.15 -8.46 -2.76
CA LEU A 180 4.78 -8.80 -1.48
C LEU A 180 6.02 -9.67 -1.71
N LEU A 181 5.93 -10.73 -2.50
CA LEU A 181 7.05 -11.64 -2.77
C LEU A 181 8.21 -10.92 -3.49
N VAL A 182 7.91 -10.09 -4.48
CA VAL A 182 8.89 -9.26 -5.20
C VAL A 182 9.57 -8.28 -4.24
N GLN A 183 8.79 -7.61 -3.38
CA GLN A 183 9.33 -6.70 -2.37
C GLN A 183 10.29 -7.42 -1.42
N GLN A 184 9.88 -8.59 -0.89
CA GLN A 184 10.72 -9.41 -0.04
C GLN A 184 11.98 -9.88 -0.76
N PHE A 185 11.86 -10.30 -2.03
CA PHE A 185 13.00 -10.73 -2.84
C PHE A 185 14.01 -9.60 -3.11
N LEU A 186 13.54 -8.38 -3.36
CA LEU A 186 14.37 -7.20 -3.60
C LEU A 186 15.08 -6.72 -2.33
N GLN A 187 14.37 -6.65 -1.21
CA GLN A 187 14.90 -6.09 0.05
C GLN A 187 15.95 -7.00 0.72
N TRP A 188 15.96 -8.29 0.41
CA TRP A 188 16.77 -9.29 1.12
C TRP A 188 18.00 -9.79 0.36
N ALA A 189 18.21 -9.32 -0.86
CA ALA A 189 19.24 -9.83 -1.76
C ALA A 189 20.57 -9.06 -1.72
N ARG A 190 21.63 -9.67 -1.16
CA ARG A 190 23.00 -9.14 -1.21
C ARG A 190 23.75 -9.37 -2.54
N SER A 191 23.08 -9.85 -3.60
CA SER A 191 23.76 -10.08 -4.89
C SER A 191 23.88 -8.79 -5.70
N PRO A 192 25.03 -8.54 -6.35
CA PRO A 192 25.27 -7.29 -7.10
C PRO A 192 24.27 -7.10 -8.26
N ALA A 193 23.83 -8.20 -8.90
CA ALA A 193 22.80 -8.14 -9.94
C ALA A 193 21.43 -7.68 -9.41
N ARG A 194 21.04 -8.11 -8.21
CA ARG A 194 19.77 -7.70 -7.59
C ARG A 194 19.81 -6.29 -7.05
N LEU A 195 20.96 -5.82 -6.56
CA LEU A 195 21.14 -4.40 -6.21
C LEU A 195 20.99 -3.52 -7.45
N ARG A 196 21.55 -3.92 -8.60
CA ARG A 196 21.34 -3.20 -9.88
C ARG A 196 19.86 -3.18 -10.27
N LEU A 197 19.19 -4.32 -10.22
CA LEU A 197 17.75 -4.42 -10.49
C LEU A 197 16.92 -3.55 -9.53
N TYR A 198 17.23 -3.57 -8.24
CA TYR A 198 16.61 -2.74 -7.22
C TYR A 198 16.78 -1.26 -7.53
N VAL A 199 17.99 -0.81 -7.88
CA VAL A 199 18.26 0.59 -8.25
C VAL A 199 17.46 1.00 -9.49
N HIS A 200 17.37 0.14 -10.51
CA HIS A 200 16.58 0.43 -11.71
C HIS A 200 15.08 0.52 -11.42
N LEU A 201 14.53 -0.41 -10.63
CA LEU A 201 13.13 -0.39 -10.23
C LEU A 201 12.80 0.78 -9.30
N TYR A 202 13.69 1.10 -8.35
CA TYR A 202 13.55 2.24 -7.45
C TYR A 202 13.56 3.58 -8.19
N ASN A 203 14.32 3.67 -9.29
CA ASN A 203 14.30 4.83 -10.20
C ASN A 203 13.14 4.80 -11.22
N GLY A 204 12.15 3.93 -11.04
CA GLY A 204 10.97 3.85 -11.91
C GLY A 204 11.32 3.44 -13.34
N LEU A 205 12.36 2.60 -13.51
CA LEU A 205 12.90 2.15 -14.80
C LEU A 205 13.24 3.30 -15.77
N TYR A 206 13.46 4.51 -15.23
CA TYR A 206 13.66 5.74 -16.01
C TYR A 206 12.51 6.05 -16.98
N ILE A 207 11.30 5.55 -16.71
CA ILE A 207 10.11 5.83 -17.51
C ILE A 207 9.90 7.34 -17.68
N ASP A 208 10.21 8.11 -16.63
CA ASP A 208 10.19 9.58 -16.65
C ASP A 208 11.04 10.17 -17.79
N VAL A 209 12.23 9.62 -18.06
CA VAL A 209 13.11 10.06 -19.16
C VAL A 209 12.49 9.73 -20.52
N TYR A 210 11.89 8.54 -20.65
CA TYR A 210 11.22 8.14 -21.89
C TYR A 210 9.99 9.01 -22.18
N ILE A 211 9.14 9.23 -21.17
CA ILE A 211 7.97 10.09 -21.29
C ILE A 211 8.39 11.51 -21.60
N THR A 212 9.41 12.04 -20.92
CA THR A 212 9.91 13.40 -21.16
C THR A 212 10.44 13.56 -22.59
N ARG A 213 11.20 12.57 -23.10
CA ARG A 213 11.67 12.58 -24.49
C ARG A 213 10.51 12.50 -25.50
N LEU A 214 9.50 11.69 -25.21
CA LEU A 214 8.29 11.60 -26.03
C LEU A 214 7.52 12.93 -26.01
N LEU A 215 7.36 13.54 -24.84
CA LEU A 215 6.69 14.83 -24.67
C LEU A 215 7.44 15.95 -25.38
N GLN A 216 8.78 15.97 -25.30
CA GLN A 216 9.62 16.95 -26.00
C GLN A 216 9.61 16.74 -27.52
N SER A 217 9.45 15.50 -27.98
CA SER A 217 9.27 15.17 -29.40
C SER A 217 7.92 15.67 -29.93
N LEU A 218 6.85 15.50 -29.14
CA LEU A 218 5.49 15.92 -29.51
C LEU A 218 5.22 17.41 -29.28
N TRP A 219 5.88 18.01 -28.29
CA TRP A 219 5.71 19.40 -27.87
C TRP A 219 7.07 19.99 -27.41
N PRO A 220 7.92 20.42 -28.36
CA PRO A 220 9.21 21.00 -28.01
C PRO A 220 9.02 22.27 -27.19
N ALA A 221 9.59 22.30 -25.98
CA ALA A 221 9.54 23.47 -25.13
C ALA A 221 10.24 24.65 -25.82
N PRO A 222 9.74 25.89 -25.68
CA PRO A 222 10.41 27.07 -26.21
C PRO A 222 11.84 27.12 -25.67
N THR A 223 12.82 27.26 -26.55
CA THR A 223 14.22 27.40 -26.17
C THR A 223 14.39 28.64 -25.30
N GLN A 224 14.67 28.42 -24.01
CA GLN A 224 15.05 29.51 -23.12
C GLN A 224 16.43 29.99 -23.59
N LYS A 225 16.47 31.10 -24.33
CA LYS A 225 17.73 31.75 -24.71
C LYS A 225 18.53 32.00 -23.44
N ALA A 226 19.68 31.35 -23.32
CA ALA A 226 20.64 31.60 -22.26
C ALA A 226 20.97 33.09 -22.25
N ASN A 227 20.59 33.77 -21.17
CA ASN A 227 21.10 35.12 -20.90
C ASN A 227 22.62 34.99 -20.77
N GLN A 228 23.34 35.50 -21.76
CA GLN A 228 24.78 35.69 -21.68
C GLN A 228 25.08 36.56 -20.45
N PRO A 229 25.99 36.15 -19.55
CA PRO A 229 26.57 37.10 -18.63
C PRO A 229 27.46 38.04 -19.46
N GLN A 230 26.96 39.23 -19.77
CA GLN A 230 27.83 40.34 -20.16
C GLN A 230 28.56 40.77 -18.89
N GLY A 231 29.84 40.41 -18.80
CA GLY A 231 30.74 41.04 -17.84
C GLY A 231 31.01 42.48 -18.26
N VAL A 232 30.89 43.40 -17.31
CA VAL A 232 31.94 44.35 -16.86
C VAL A 232 31.68 44.60 -15.38
#